data_AF-A0A534Q3J3-F1
#
_entry.id   AF-A0A534Q3J3-F1
#
_cell.length_a   1.000
_cell.length_b   1.000
_cell.length_c   1.000
_cell.angle_alpha   90.00
_cell.angle_beta   90.00
_cell.angle_gamma   90.00
#
_symmetry.space_group_name_H-M   'P 1'
#
loop_
_entity.id
_entity.type
_entity.pdbx_description
1 polymer ?
#
loop_
_entity_poly.entity_id
_entity_poly.type
_entity_poly.pdbx_seq_one_letter_code
_entity_poly.pdbx_strand_id
1 'polypeptide(L)'
;MALGRRPGHRGAPRPRRPRARGLGSRGGAPEPAPQRYVSGGRGWVMDRIAVRGRGALHGEVAASGSKNSTLALMAGALLARGETHLSNVPRLRDVSAMLEILRALGARAQWHPDDDHAVLIDASTIRNPEAPYALVGKMRASFLVLGPLLARFGAARVS
;
A
#
# COMPACT_ATOMS: atom_id res chain seq x y z
N MET A 1 35.38 -48.83 16.09
CA MET A 1 34.58 -48.99 14.86
C MET A 1 34.24 -47.58 14.37
N ALA A 2 34.91 -47.13 13.31
CA ALA A 2 34.98 -45.73 12.90
C ALA A 2 33.86 -45.37 11.91
N LEU A 3 33.13 -44.28 12.16
CA LEU A 3 32.15 -43.71 11.23
C LEU A 3 32.85 -42.64 10.37
N GLY A 4 32.88 -42.91 9.06
CA GLY A 4 33.61 -42.14 8.05
C GLY A 4 33.05 -40.74 7.81
N ARG A 5 33.97 -39.77 7.77
CA ARG A 5 33.74 -38.38 7.34
C ARG A 5 33.45 -38.34 5.83
N ARG A 6 32.36 -37.67 5.43
CA ARG A 6 32.06 -37.38 4.02
C ARG A 6 33.06 -36.35 3.46
N PRO A 7 33.54 -36.48 2.20
CA PRO A 7 34.43 -35.50 1.60
C PRO A 7 33.68 -34.21 1.22
N GLY A 8 34.30 -33.06 1.48
CA GLY A 8 33.77 -31.75 1.13
C GLY A 8 33.73 -31.53 -0.38
N HIS A 9 32.57 -31.09 -0.89
CA HIS A 9 32.43 -30.60 -2.25
C HIS A 9 33.23 -29.30 -2.42
N ARG A 10 34.39 -29.38 -3.08
CA ARG A 10 35.08 -28.21 -3.64
C ARG A 10 34.24 -27.69 -4.80
N GLY A 11 33.61 -26.53 -4.62
CA GLY A 11 32.88 -25.84 -5.68
C GLY A 11 33.81 -25.47 -6.85
N ALA A 12 33.41 -25.83 -8.06
CA ALA A 12 34.12 -25.45 -9.28
C ALA A 12 34.12 -23.92 -9.48
N PRO A 13 35.20 -23.33 -10.03
CA PRO A 13 35.26 -21.90 -10.31
C PRO A 13 34.24 -21.50 -11.38
N ARG A 14 33.44 -20.46 -11.08
CA ARG A 14 32.43 -19.92 -12.00
C ARG A 14 33.12 -19.34 -13.26
N PRO A 15 32.57 -19.56 -14.47
CA PRO A 15 33.12 -18.98 -15.69
C PRO A 15 32.99 -17.45 -15.66
N ARG A 16 34.08 -16.76 -16.02
CA ARG A 16 34.12 -15.30 -16.14
C ARG A 16 33.19 -14.85 -17.28
N ARG A 17 32.22 -13.99 -16.97
CA ARG A 17 31.35 -13.37 -17.97
C ARG A 17 32.20 -12.56 -18.98
N PRO A 18 31.95 -12.66 -20.30
CA PRO A 18 32.64 -11.84 -21.27
C PRO A 18 32.30 -10.36 -21.04
N ARG A 19 33.33 -9.50 -21.09
CA ARG A 19 33.17 -8.04 -21.06
C ARG A 19 32.28 -7.61 -22.23
N ALA A 20 31.22 -6.87 -21.94
CA ALA A 20 30.36 -6.28 -22.96
C ALA A 20 31.21 -5.38 -23.88
N ARG A 21 31.31 -5.75 -25.16
CA ARG A 21 31.85 -4.88 -26.21
C ARG A 21 30.95 -3.66 -26.35
N GLY A 22 31.56 -2.49 -26.48
CA GLY A 22 30.88 -1.19 -26.57
C GLY A 22 29.80 -1.18 -27.65
N LEU A 23 28.60 -0.72 -27.26
CA LEU A 23 27.52 -0.41 -28.17
C LEU A 23 27.81 0.95 -28.80
N GLY A 24 28.28 0.93 -30.04
CA GLY A 24 28.33 2.10 -30.90
C GLY A 24 26.93 2.70 -31.09
N SER A 25 26.89 4.02 -31.25
CA SER A 25 25.71 4.85 -31.48
C SER A 25 24.90 4.36 -32.70
N ARG A 26 23.85 3.57 -32.44
CA ARG A 26 22.79 3.35 -33.43
C ARG A 26 21.73 4.42 -33.25
N GLY A 27 21.50 5.18 -34.32
CA GLY A 27 20.47 6.20 -34.42
C GLY A 27 19.13 5.68 -33.92
N GLY A 28 18.42 6.54 -33.18
CA GLY A 28 17.14 6.20 -32.57
C GLY A 28 16.14 5.75 -33.63
N ALA A 29 15.61 4.54 -33.47
CA ALA A 29 14.43 4.11 -34.19
C ALA A 29 13.29 5.10 -33.90
N PRO A 30 12.45 5.44 -34.89
CA PRO A 30 11.34 6.37 -34.69
C PRO A 30 10.42 5.86 -33.58
N GLU A 31 9.98 6.79 -32.73
CA GLU A 31 9.00 6.52 -31.66
C GLU A 31 7.76 5.87 -32.29
N PRO A 32 7.37 4.64 -31.86
CA PRO A 32 6.19 4.02 -32.42
C PRO A 32 4.97 4.88 -32.07
N ALA A 33 4.14 5.16 -33.07
CA ALA A 33 2.89 5.88 -32.88
C ALA A 33 2.07 5.25 -31.74
N PRO A 34 1.39 6.04 -30.90
CA PRO A 34 0.66 5.52 -29.75
C PRO A 34 -0.39 4.50 -30.21
N GLN A 35 -0.12 3.21 -29.95
CA GLN A 35 -1.08 2.15 -30.22
C GLN A 35 -2.28 2.35 -29.27
N ARG A 36 -3.39 2.80 -29.84
CA ARG A 36 -4.68 2.85 -29.14
C ARG A 36 -5.06 1.42 -28.77
N TYR A 37 -4.87 1.07 -27.49
CA TYR A 37 -5.36 -0.18 -26.95
C TYR A 37 -6.85 0.00 -26.72
N VAL A 38 -7.65 -0.37 -27.72
CA VAL A 38 -9.11 -0.38 -27.64
C VAL A 38 -9.49 -1.78 -27.18
N SER A 39 -9.94 -1.94 -25.93
CA SER A 39 -10.54 -3.22 -25.54
C SER A 39 -11.87 -3.35 -26.26
N GLY A 40 -12.08 -4.46 -26.97
CA GLY A 40 -13.37 -4.78 -27.58
C GLY A 40 -14.48 -4.75 -26.50
N GLY A 41 -15.50 -3.93 -26.73
CA GLY A 41 -16.72 -3.88 -25.90
C GLY A 41 -16.62 -2.96 -24.68
N ARG A 42 -17.17 -1.75 -24.84
CA ARG A 42 -17.34 -0.66 -23.83
C ARG A 42 -16.06 0.16 -23.56
N GLY A 43 -16.08 1.39 -24.07
CA GLY A 43 -14.99 2.37 -23.97
C GLY A 43 -14.74 2.88 -22.57
N TRP A 44 -13.90 2.16 -21.82
CA TRP A 44 -13.25 2.70 -20.64
C TRP A 44 -11.91 3.33 -21.06
N VAL A 45 -11.76 4.63 -20.83
CA VAL A 45 -10.45 5.29 -20.90
C VAL A 45 -9.71 4.94 -19.61
N MET A 46 -8.77 3.99 -19.68
CA MET A 46 -7.87 3.71 -18.56
C MET A 46 -6.67 4.64 -18.60
N ASP A 47 -6.27 5.12 -17.43
CA ASP A 47 -5.00 5.80 -17.22
C ASP A 47 -3.85 4.87 -17.63
N ARG A 48 -2.83 5.45 -18.25
CA ARG A 48 -1.63 4.72 -18.69
C ARG A 48 -0.39 5.41 -18.21
N ILE A 49 0.54 4.62 -17.70
CA ILE A 49 1.90 5.06 -17.41
C ILE A 49 2.81 4.51 -18.51
N ALA A 50 3.32 5.38 -19.37
CA ALA A 50 4.30 5.01 -20.38
C ALA A 50 5.72 5.21 -19.82
N VAL A 51 6.39 4.11 -19.51
CA VAL A 51 7.75 4.14 -18.96
C VAL A 51 8.78 4.14 -20.08
N ARG A 52 9.62 5.19 -20.15
CA ARG A 52 10.74 5.29 -21.10
C ARG A 52 12.05 5.03 -20.36
N GLY A 53 12.77 3.98 -20.73
CA GLY A 53 14.09 3.69 -20.16
C GLY A 53 15.13 4.75 -20.56
N ARG A 54 15.85 5.32 -19.59
CA ARG A 54 16.93 6.32 -19.80
C ARG A 54 18.26 5.95 -19.12
N GLY A 55 18.44 4.70 -18.70
CA GLY A 55 19.62 4.23 -17.96
C GLY A 55 19.32 3.93 -16.49
N ALA A 56 20.36 3.62 -15.71
CA ALA A 56 20.23 3.30 -14.30
C ALA A 56 19.92 4.55 -13.46
N LEU A 57 18.94 4.43 -12.56
CA LEU A 57 18.62 5.48 -11.58
C LEU A 57 19.67 5.49 -10.46
N HIS A 58 20.09 6.68 -10.06
CA HIS A 58 20.99 6.91 -8.92
C HIS A 58 20.44 8.05 -8.07
N GLY A 59 20.35 7.84 -6.77
CA GLY A 59 19.83 8.82 -5.83
C GLY A 59 19.19 8.16 -4.60
N GLU A 60 18.63 8.99 -3.73
CA GLU A 60 17.95 8.58 -2.50
C GLU A 60 16.51 9.12 -2.53
N VAL A 61 15.59 8.36 -1.93
CA VAL A 61 14.18 8.75 -1.79
C VAL A 61 13.73 8.48 -0.36
N ALA A 62 12.96 9.40 0.20
CA ALA A 62 12.33 9.17 1.50
C ALA A 62 11.19 8.15 1.33
N ALA A 63 11.20 7.10 2.16
CA ALA A 63 10.08 6.17 2.22
C ALA A 63 8.96 6.77 3.07
N SER A 64 7.75 6.87 2.52
CA SER A 64 6.56 7.15 3.30
C SER A 64 6.25 6.00 4.27
N GLY A 65 5.47 6.26 5.32
CA GLY A 65 5.06 5.21 6.24
C GLY A 65 4.31 4.04 5.59
N SER A 66 4.27 2.94 6.33
CA SER A 66 3.69 1.68 5.88
C SER A 66 2.15 1.76 5.84
N LYS A 67 1.59 1.58 4.65
CA LYS A 67 0.13 1.51 4.45
C LYS A 67 -0.55 0.54 5.41
N ASN A 68 -0.03 -0.69 5.53
CA ASN A 68 -0.70 -1.74 6.31
C ASN A 68 -0.66 -1.42 7.80
N SER A 69 0.45 -0.85 8.28
CA SER A 69 0.58 -0.42 9.68
C SER A 69 -0.36 0.75 9.96
N THR A 70 -0.40 1.75 9.07
CA THR A 70 -1.36 2.87 9.15
C THR A 70 -2.79 2.35 9.27
N LEU A 71 -3.26 1.49 8.37
CA LEU A 71 -4.65 1.01 8.39
C LEU A 71 -5.00 0.24 9.67
N ALA A 72 -4.06 -0.56 10.19
CA ALA A 72 -4.24 -1.25 11.46
C ALA A 72 -4.29 -0.28 12.65
N LEU A 73 -3.41 0.74 12.68
CA LEU A 73 -3.40 1.77 13.72
C LEU A 73 -4.66 2.64 13.68
N MET A 74 -5.14 3.00 12.50
CA MET A 74 -6.39 3.74 12.31
C MET A 74 -7.61 2.97 12.85
N ALA A 75 -7.68 1.66 12.60
CA ALA A 75 -8.71 0.82 13.20
C ALA A 75 -8.51 0.69 14.72
N GLY A 76 -7.27 0.54 15.19
CA GLY A 76 -6.93 0.47 16.61
C GLY A 76 -7.29 1.75 17.38
N ALA A 77 -7.30 2.92 16.74
CA ALA A 77 -7.73 4.18 17.35
C ALA A 77 -9.17 4.14 17.92
N LEU A 78 -10.01 3.22 17.42
CA LEU A 78 -11.36 2.97 17.95
C LEU A 78 -11.36 2.50 19.42
N LEU A 79 -10.25 1.91 19.87
CA LEU A 79 -10.04 1.43 21.24
C LEU A 79 -9.52 2.52 22.18
N ALA A 80 -8.96 3.60 21.64
CA ALA A 80 -8.37 4.67 22.43
C ALA A 80 -9.44 5.52 23.14
N ARG A 81 -9.05 6.14 24.25
CA ARG A 81 -9.83 7.20 24.91
C ARG A 81 -9.35 8.55 24.38
N GLY A 82 -10.24 9.32 23.77
CA GLY A 82 -9.92 10.64 23.21
C GLY A 82 -9.41 10.59 21.77
N GLU A 83 -8.58 11.57 21.42
CA GLU A 83 -8.03 11.76 20.08
C GLU A 83 -6.70 11.01 19.90
N THR A 84 -6.57 10.30 18.78
CA THR A 84 -5.35 9.64 18.33
C THR A 84 -4.76 10.43 17.17
N HIS A 85 -3.49 10.80 17.29
CA HIS A 85 -2.71 11.43 16.24
C HIS A 85 -1.74 10.41 15.65
N LEU A 86 -1.86 10.12 14.35
CA LEU A 86 -0.93 9.26 13.62
C LEU A 86 -0.15 10.09 12.61
N SER A 87 1.18 10.12 12.74
CA SER A 87 2.09 10.79 11.81
C SER A 87 2.75 9.81 10.82
N ASN A 88 3.45 10.35 9.82
CA ASN A 88 4.08 9.59 8.74
C ASN A 88 3.08 8.67 8.00
N VAL A 89 1.89 9.18 7.74
CA VAL A 89 0.80 8.49 7.06
C VAL A 89 0.92 8.69 5.55
N PRO A 90 0.93 7.60 4.75
CA PRO A 90 1.04 7.73 3.29
C PRO A 90 -0.29 8.24 2.70
N ARG A 91 -0.21 9.17 1.74
CA ARG A 91 -1.35 9.73 1.01
C ARG A 91 -1.87 8.73 -0.03
N LEU A 92 -2.66 7.76 0.43
CA LEU A 92 -3.19 6.68 -0.40
C LEU A 92 -4.72 6.64 -0.34
N ARG A 93 -5.34 6.17 -1.43
CA ARG A 93 -6.79 5.98 -1.51
C ARG A 93 -7.33 5.08 -0.40
N ASP A 94 -6.59 4.04 -0.03
CA ASP A 94 -6.95 3.14 1.08
C ASP A 94 -7.07 3.91 2.42
N VAL A 95 -6.19 4.88 2.67
CA VAL A 95 -6.23 5.69 3.91
C VAL A 95 -7.46 6.59 3.91
N SER A 96 -7.75 7.26 2.80
CA SER A 96 -8.97 8.07 2.66
C SER A 96 -10.24 7.23 2.83
N ALA A 97 -10.27 6.01 2.28
CA ALA A 97 -11.38 5.08 2.45
C ALA A 97 -11.54 4.65 3.92
N MET A 98 -10.44 4.42 4.65
CA MET A 98 -10.50 4.13 6.07
C MET A 98 -11.04 5.33 6.87
N LEU A 99 -10.65 6.57 6.56
CA LEU A 99 -11.23 7.77 7.19
C LEU A 99 -12.74 7.89 6.93
N GLU A 100 -13.23 7.53 5.73
CA GLU A 100 -14.67 7.45 5.44
C GLU A 100 -15.38 6.41 6.31
N ILE A 101 -14.81 5.21 6.44
CA ILE A 101 -15.36 4.15 7.30
C ILE A 101 -15.44 4.61 8.75
N LEU A 102 -14.36 5.17 9.30
CA LEU A 102 -14.32 5.65 10.68
C LEU A 102 -15.37 6.75 10.93
N ARG A 103 -15.55 7.67 9.97
CA ARG A 103 -16.62 8.68 10.04
C ARG A 103 -18.02 8.07 10.01
N ALA A 104 -18.25 7.05 9.18
CA ALA A 104 -19.54 6.35 9.12
C ALA A 104 -19.89 5.61 10.42
N LEU A 105 -18.88 5.20 11.19
CA LEU A 105 -19.05 4.63 12.54
C LEU A 105 -19.35 5.71 13.60
N GLY A 106 -19.21 6.99 13.25
CA GLY A 106 -19.44 8.14 14.13
C GLY A 106 -18.18 8.70 14.78
N ALA A 107 -16.98 8.31 14.32
CA ALA A 107 -15.73 8.93 14.74
C ALA A 107 -15.55 10.29 14.07
N ARG A 108 -14.85 11.22 14.72
CA ARG A 108 -14.25 12.36 14.01
C ARG A 108 -12.90 11.91 13.46
N ALA A 109 -12.80 11.74 12.16
CA ALA A 109 -11.57 11.26 11.52
C ALA A 109 -11.23 12.10 10.29
N GLN A 110 -10.07 12.73 10.29
CA GLN A 110 -9.62 13.65 9.23
C GLN A 110 -8.10 13.65 9.09
N TRP A 111 -7.62 14.16 7.95
CA TRP A 111 -6.23 14.56 7.83
C TRP A 111 -5.94 15.74 8.75
N HIS A 112 -4.71 15.82 9.26
CA HIS A 112 -4.28 16.97 10.06
C HIS A 112 -4.31 18.24 9.19
N PRO A 113 -4.81 19.39 9.70
CA PRO A 113 -4.92 20.61 8.91
C PRO A 113 -3.55 21.18 8.49
N ASP A 114 -2.53 21.01 9.35
CA ASP A 114 -1.19 21.56 9.14
C ASP A 114 -0.12 20.50 8.76
N ASP A 115 -0.49 19.21 8.65
CA ASP A 115 0.43 18.13 8.31
C ASP A 115 -0.23 17.14 7.34
N ASP A 116 0.21 17.19 6.08
CA ASP A 116 -0.30 16.34 5.01
C ASP A 116 0.03 14.85 5.18
N HIS A 117 0.91 14.49 6.10
CA HIS A 117 1.27 13.12 6.43
C HIS A 117 0.81 12.72 7.82
N ALA A 118 -0.23 13.39 8.35
CA ALA A 118 -0.84 12.98 9.60
C ALA A 118 -2.36 12.90 9.54
N VAL A 119 -2.93 12.05 10.39
CA VAL A 119 -4.38 11.95 10.61
C VAL A 119 -4.72 12.09 12.08
N LEU A 120 -5.86 12.72 12.33
CA LEU A 120 -6.48 12.88 13.65
C LEU A 120 -7.75 12.03 13.68
N ILE A 121 -7.87 11.19 14.72
CA ILE A 121 -8.99 10.26 14.90
C ILE A 121 -9.48 10.33 16.34
N ASP A 122 -10.68 10.83 16.56
CA ASP A 122 -11.37 10.81 17.84
C ASP A 122 -12.56 9.84 17.78
N ALA A 123 -12.44 8.77 18.55
CA ALA A 123 -13.43 7.69 18.65
C ALA A 123 -14.41 7.85 19.82
N SER A 124 -14.35 8.97 20.56
CA SER A 124 -15.21 9.21 21.73
C SER A 124 -16.71 9.26 21.40
N THR A 125 -17.07 9.65 20.18
CA THR A 125 -18.46 9.83 19.74
C THR A 125 -19.06 8.64 19.00
N ILE A 126 -18.33 7.52 18.89
CA ILE A 126 -18.80 6.35 18.16
C ILE A 126 -19.97 5.70 18.90
N ARG A 127 -21.05 5.48 18.15
CA ARG A 127 -22.31 4.89 18.64
C ARG A 127 -22.84 3.78 17.75
N ASN A 128 -22.23 3.58 16.59
CA ASN A 128 -22.69 2.62 15.59
C ASN A 128 -21.70 1.46 15.48
N PRO A 129 -22.07 0.23 15.90
CA PRO A 129 -21.23 -0.96 15.74
C PRO A 129 -21.30 -1.57 14.33
N GLU A 130 -21.86 -0.84 13.35
CA GLU A 130 -22.05 -1.31 11.98
C GLU A 130 -21.26 -0.50 10.96
N ALA A 131 -20.35 -1.17 10.25
CA ALA A 131 -19.65 -0.62 9.10
C ALA A 131 -20.46 -0.85 7.81
N PRO A 132 -20.81 0.19 7.03
CA PRO A 132 -21.69 0.05 5.85
C PRO A 132 -21.06 -0.71 4.67
N TYR A 133 -21.84 -1.58 4.03
CA TYR A 133 -21.48 -2.39 2.84
C TYR A 133 -20.83 -1.60 1.72
N ALA A 134 -21.42 -0.46 1.37
CA ALA A 134 -20.93 0.39 0.31
C ALA A 134 -19.50 0.92 0.55
N LEU A 135 -19.03 0.94 1.80
CA LEU A 135 -17.68 1.38 2.15
C LEU A 135 -16.73 0.20 2.33
N VAL A 136 -17.16 -0.86 3.01
CA VAL A 136 -16.28 -1.99 3.34
C VAL A 136 -15.94 -2.84 2.11
N GLY A 137 -16.84 -2.94 1.14
CA GLY A 137 -16.58 -3.66 -0.12
C GLY A 137 -15.55 -3.00 -1.03
N LYS A 138 -15.18 -1.74 -0.79
CA LYS A 138 -14.23 -0.98 -1.60
C LYS A 138 -12.76 -1.27 -1.25
N MET A 139 -12.48 -1.79 -0.07
CA MET A 139 -11.12 -2.00 0.44
C MET A 139 -11.07 -3.24 1.34
N ARG A 140 -10.25 -4.24 0.99
CA ARG A 140 -10.10 -5.48 1.79
C ARG A 140 -9.82 -5.20 3.27
N ALA A 141 -8.97 -4.22 3.58
CA ALA A 141 -8.55 -3.87 4.94
C ALA A 141 -9.66 -3.26 5.82
N SER A 142 -10.84 -2.97 5.27
CA SER A 142 -11.99 -2.49 6.03
C SER A 142 -12.38 -3.44 7.17
N PHE A 143 -12.12 -4.75 7.01
CA PHE A 143 -12.37 -5.76 8.02
C PHE A 143 -11.66 -5.50 9.37
N LEU A 144 -10.58 -4.71 9.38
CA LEU A 144 -9.79 -4.45 10.58
C LEU A 144 -10.59 -3.72 11.67
N VAL A 145 -11.67 -3.02 11.31
CA VAL A 145 -12.55 -2.36 12.29
C VAL A 145 -13.40 -3.35 13.10
N LEU A 146 -13.54 -4.61 12.64
CA LEU A 146 -14.35 -5.62 13.31
C LEU A 146 -13.86 -5.89 14.74
N GLY A 147 -12.55 -6.09 14.92
CA GLY A 147 -11.96 -6.39 16.24
C GLY A 147 -12.22 -5.27 17.25
N PRO A 148 -11.86 -4.02 16.94
CA PRO A 148 -12.15 -2.89 17.81
C PRO A 148 -13.64 -2.67 18.12
N LEU A 149 -14.52 -2.84 17.13
CA LEU A 149 -15.97 -2.71 17.34
C LEU A 149 -16.49 -3.80 18.29
N LEU A 150 -16.08 -5.05 18.09
CA LEU A 150 -16.42 -6.16 19.00
C LEU A 150 -15.94 -5.90 20.42
N ALA A 151 -14.70 -5.45 20.59
CA ALA A 151 -14.13 -5.16 21.90
C ALA A 151 -14.87 -4.02 22.62
N ARG A 152 -15.38 -3.02 21.87
CA ARG A 152 -16.05 -1.85 22.43
C ARG A 152 -17.53 -2.06 22.72
N PHE A 153 -18.23 -2.79 21.86
CA PHE A 153 -19.70 -2.91 21.89
C PHE A 153 -20.21 -4.32 22.24
N GLY A 154 -19.34 -5.33 22.27
CA GLY A 154 -19.71 -6.74 22.45
C GLY A 154 -20.38 -7.39 21.23
N ALA A 155 -20.80 -6.59 20.26
CA ALA A 155 -21.33 -7.02 18.96
C ALA A 155 -20.88 -6.05 17.87
N ALA A 156 -20.73 -6.54 16.65
CA ALA A 156 -20.37 -5.72 15.49
C ALA A 156 -20.90 -6.34 14.20
N ARG A 157 -21.23 -5.50 13.23
CA ARG A 157 -21.54 -5.93 11.87
C ARG A 157 -20.65 -5.24 10.87
N VAL A 158 -19.87 -6.04 10.14
CA VAL A 158 -19.08 -5.61 9.00
C VAL A 158 -19.56 -6.43 7.83
N SER A 159 -20.33 -5.81 6.96
CA SER A 159 -21.02 -6.43 5.84
C SER A 159 -20.68 -5.62 4.63
#